data_AF-A0A850QI42-F1
#
_entry.id   AF-A0A850QI42-F1
#
_cell.length_a   1.000
_cell.length_b   1.000
_cell.length_c   1.000
_cell.angle_alpha   90.00
_cell.angle_beta   90.00
_cell.angle_gamma   90.00
#
_symmetry.space_group_name_H-M   'P 1'
#
loop_
_entity.id
_entity.type
_entity.pdbx_description
1 polymer ?
#
loop_
_entity_poly.entity_id
_entity_poly.type
_entity_poly.pdbx_seq_one_letter_code
_entity_poly.pdbx_strand_id
1 'polypeptide(L)'
;MAPPSPPEGVKGATLTEAQKQMLLDVISARLGFINADDFAAKMEVVRAELDDTYFGWWGPEGSLGAAYFRVTGPSVIMEYAPQDIDADPTDHAHNMYRDPQNDYGIKWIAAE
;
A
#
# COMPACT_ATOMS: atom_id res chain seq x y z
N MET A 1 -16.86 16.37 -9.06
CA MET A 1 -16.12 15.37 -8.25
C MET A 1 -15.94 15.96 -6.88
N ALA A 2 -16.29 15.22 -5.81
CA ALA A 2 -15.87 15.60 -4.47
C ALA A 2 -14.32 15.62 -4.43
N PRO A 3 -13.69 16.51 -3.65
CA PRO A 3 -12.26 16.40 -3.40
C PRO A 3 -11.97 14.99 -2.85
N PRO A 4 -10.81 14.39 -3.18
CA PRO A 4 -10.46 13.09 -2.63
C PRO A 4 -10.50 13.17 -1.10
N SER A 5 -11.09 12.15 -0.46
CA SER A 5 -11.07 12.02 0.99
C SER A 5 -9.62 12.03 1.47
N PRO A 6 -9.31 12.67 2.62
CA PRO A 6 -7.96 12.63 3.16
C PRO A 6 -7.54 11.18 3.46
N PRO A 7 -6.23 10.87 3.36
CA PRO A 7 -5.72 9.54 3.72
C PRO A 7 -6.11 9.15 5.15
N GLU A 8 -6.53 7.90 5.34
CA GLU A 8 -6.89 7.33 6.65
C GLU A 8 -5.69 6.60 7.28
N GLY A 9 -5.60 6.62 8.62
CA GLY A 9 -4.61 5.84 9.37
C GLY A 9 -3.45 6.66 9.95
N VAL A 10 -2.40 5.96 10.38
CA VAL A 10 -1.21 6.57 10.99
C VAL A 10 -0.28 7.11 9.90
N LYS A 11 0.15 8.37 10.04
CA LYS A 11 1.07 9.02 9.10
C LYS A 11 2.51 8.58 9.39
N GLY A 12 3.27 8.24 8.34
CA GLY A 12 4.65 7.77 8.44
C GLY A 12 5.57 8.72 9.21
N ALA A 13 5.37 10.03 9.07
CA ALA A 13 6.11 11.05 9.82
C ALA A 13 5.94 10.95 11.35
N THR A 14 4.90 10.26 11.84
CA THR A 14 4.63 10.07 13.28
C THR A 14 5.17 8.74 13.82
N LEU A 15 5.69 7.87 12.94
CA LEU A 15 6.22 6.57 13.30
C LEU A 15 7.67 6.68 13.78
N THR A 16 8.04 5.82 14.73
CA THR A 16 9.44 5.55 15.08
C THR A 16 10.17 4.87 13.93
N GLU A 17 11.51 4.89 13.92
CA GLU A 17 12.31 4.22 12.89
C GLU A 17 11.99 2.71 12.77
N ALA A 18 11.76 2.03 13.91
CA ALA A 18 11.33 0.63 13.90
C ALA A 18 9.95 0.44 13.24
N GLN A 19 9.01 1.34 13.49
CA GLN A 19 7.69 1.30 12.87
C GLN A 19 7.72 1.68 11.38
N LYS A 20 8.58 2.62 10.98
CA LYS A 20 8.85 2.93 9.57
C LYS A 20 9.38 1.70 8.84
N GLN A 21 10.30 0.96 9.47
CA GLN A 21 10.78 -0.30 8.90
C GLN A 21 9.64 -1.32 8.74
N MET A 22 8.77 -1.49 9.74
CA MET A 22 7.60 -2.37 9.61
C MET A 22 6.67 -1.97 8.46
N LEU A 23 6.45 -0.66 8.26
CA LEU A 23 5.66 -0.17 7.12
C LEU A 23 6.34 -0.48 5.77
N LEU A 24 7.65 -0.29 5.68
CA LEU A 24 8.43 -0.67 4.49
C LEU A 24 8.39 -2.18 4.23
N ASP A 25 8.39 -3.00 5.27
CA ASP A 25 8.29 -4.46 5.15
C ASP A 25 6.93 -4.87 4.59
N VAL A 26 5.83 -4.26 5.05
CA VAL A 26 4.48 -4.48 4.50
C VAL A 26 4.44 -4.11 3.01
N ILE A 27 4.96 -2.94 2.63
CA ILE A 27 4.99 -2.49 1.24
C ILE A 27 5.86 -3.42 0.39
N SER A 28 7.02 -3.82 0.89
CA SER A 28 7.96 -4.71 0.19
C SER A 28 7.35 -6.09 -0.04
N ALA A 29 6.70 -6.67 0.98
CA ALA A 29 6.02 -7.95 0.85
C ALA A 29 4.93 -7.91 -0.23
N ARG A 30 4.25 -6.77 -0.37
CA ARG A 30 3.21 -6.57 -1.39
C ARG A 30 3.77 -6.28 -2.77
N LEU A 31 4.94 -5.66 -2.91
CA LEU A 31 5.59 -5.46 -4.21
C LEU A 31 6.43 -6.64 -4.68
N GLY A 32 6.66 -7.66 -3.85
CA GLY A 32 7.55 -8.78 -4.17
C GLY A 32 7.18 -9.63 -5.40
N PHE A 33 6.07 -9.34 -6.08
CA PHE A 33 5.67 -9.99 -7.34
C PHE A 33 6.28 -9.34 -8.59
N ILE A 34 6.84 -8.13 -8.51
CA ILE A 34 7.49 -7.46 -9.66
C ILE A 34 8.96 -7.85 -9.77
N ASN A 35 9.55 -7.65 -10.96
CA ASN A 35 10.97 -7.97 -11.17
C ASN A 35 11.88 -7.10 -10.29
N ALA A 36 13.11 -7.57 -10.06
CA ALA A 36 14.03 -6.97 -9.10
C ALA A 36 14.39 -5.51 -9.42
N ASP A 37 14.53 -5.16 -10.70
CA ASP A 37 14.92 -3.81 -11.13
C ASP A 37 13.78 -2.81 -10.87
N ASP A 38 12.56 -3.16 -11.27
CA ASP A 38 11.37 -2.34 -11.00
C ASP A 38 11.06 -2.27 -9.50
N PHE A 39 11.27 -3.36 -8.76
CA PHE A 39 11.13 -3.39 -7.31
C PHE A 39 12.10 -2.43 -6.63
N ALA A 40 13.37 -2.48 -6.99
CA ALA A 40 14.41 -1.62 -6.40
C ALA A 40 14.10 -0.14 -6.65
N ALA A 41 13.79 0.21 -7.90
CA ALA A 41 13.42 1.57 -8.29
C ALA A 41 12.16 2.05 -7.55
N LYS A 42 11.13 1.20 -7.42
CA LYS A 42 9.91 1.58 -6.72
C LYS A 42 10.13 1.78 -5.24
N MET A 43 10.90 0.89 -4.60
CA MET A 43 11.19 0.99 -3.16
C MET A 43 12.08 2.18 -2.81
N GLU A 44 12.94 2.65 -3.72
CA GLU A 44 13.68 3.91 -3.53
C GLU A 44 12.73 5.11 -3.39
N VAL A 45 11.75 5.24 -4.30
CA VAL A 45 10.74 6.30 -4.26
C VAL A 45 9.89 6.20 -2.99
N VAL A 46 9.40 5.00 -2.66
CA VAL A 46 8.59 4.78 -1.45
C VAL A 46 9.34 5.19 -0.18
N ARG A 47 10.64 4.87 -0.06
CA ARG A 47 11.44 5.27 1.10
C ARG A 47 11.56 6.79 1.22
N ALA A 48 11.74 7.49 0.10
CA ALA A 48 11.84 8.95 0.08
C ALA A 48 10.53 9.64 0.47
N GLU A 49 9.38 9.00 0.20
CA GLU A 49 8.04 9.53 0.46
C GLU A 49 7.39 8.95 1.74
N LEU A 50 8.13 8.16 2.52
CA LEU A 50 7.55 7.38 3.63
C LEU A 50 6.89 8.25 4.69
N ASP A 51 7.43 9.44 4.95
CA ASP A 51 6.88 10.37 5.93
C ASP A 51 5.48 10.89 5.54
N ASP A 52 5.15 10.91 4.25
CA ASP A 52 3.84 11.28 3.71
C ASP A 52 2.97 10.06 3.33
N THR A 53 3.38 8.87 3.75
CA THR A 53 2.64 7.62 3.54
C THR A 53 1.82 7.26 4.79
N TYR A 54 0.60 6.78 4.60
CA TYR A 54 -0.34 6.44 5.66
C TYR A 54 -0.61 4.95 5.70
N PHE A 55 -0.67 4.37 6.90
CA PHE A 55 -1.10 2.99 7.12
C PHE A 55 -2.41 2.95 7.89
N GLY A 56 -3.44 2.39 7.26
CA GLY A 56 -4.75 2.15 7.86
C GLY A 56 -5.00 0.66 8.08
N TRP A 57 -5.61 0.33 9.21
CA TRP A 57 -5.94 -1.05 9.61
C TRP A 57 -7.38 -1.14 10.12
N TRP A 58 -8.10 -2.17 9.70
CA TRP A 58 -9.46 -2.46 10.15
C TRP A 58 -9.65 -3.96 10.32
N GLY A 59 -10.13 -4.37 11.49
CA GLY A 59 -10.41 -5.77 11.78
C GLY A 59 -9.44 -6.38 12.80
N PRO A 60 -9.44 -7.72 12.91
CA PRO A 60 -8.81 -8.42 14.01
C PRO A 60 -7.28 -8.48 13.88
N GLU A 61 -6.57 -8.27 15.00
CA GLU A 61 -5.10 -8.42 15.06
C GLU A 61 -4.66 -9.88 15.29
N GLY A 62 -5.53 -10.71 15.88
CA GLY A 62 -5.19 -12.08 16.28
C GLY A 62 -5.41 -13.15 15.20
N SER A 63 -6.09 -12.81 14.10
CA SER A 63 -6.39 -13.74 13.01
C SER A 63 -5.69 -13.27 11.75
N LEU A 64 -4.57 -13.93 11.41
CA LEU A 64 -3.76 -13.57 10.25
C LEU A 64 -4.62 -13.63 8.97
N GLY A 65 -4.58 -12.55 8.17
CA GLY A 65 -5.32 -12.45 6.92
C GLY A 65 -6.79 -12.04 7.05
N ALA A 66 -7.35 -11.95 8.26
CA ALA A 66 -8.74 -11.55 8.44
C ALA A 66 -8.95 -10.02 8.54
N ALA A 67 -7.87 -9.25 8.58
CA ALA A 67 -7.94 -7.80 8.64
C ALA A 67 -7.81 -7.15 7.26
N TYR A 68 -8.52 -6.06 7.08
CA TYR A 68 -8.38 -5.16 5.96
C TYR A 68 -7.30 -4.10 6.27
N PHE A 69 -6.44 -3.79 5.30
CA PHE A 69 -5.48 -2.69 5.45
C PHE A 69 -5.30 -1.90 4.16
N ARG A 70 -4.90 -0.63 4.34
CA ARG A 70 -4.52 0.28 3.26
C ARG A 70 -3.16 0.90 3.51
N VAL A 71 -2.38 1.06 2.45
CA VAL A 71 -1.24 1.97 2.39
C VAL A 71 -1.57 3.06 1.38
N THR A 72 -1.49 4.32 1.79
CA THR A 72 -1.78 5.47 0.91
C THR A 72 -0.65 6.48 1.02
N GLY A 73 0.14 6.64 -0.03
CA GLY A 73 1.21 7.63 -0.16
C GLY A 73 1.19 8.33 -1.52
N PRO A 74 2.13 9.26 -1.77
CA PRO A 74 2.14 10.07 -2.99
C PRO A 74 2.28 9.26 -4.29
N SER A 75 3.12 8.22 -4.28
CA SER A 75 3.33 7.33 -5.43
C SER A 75 2.80 5.91 -5.23
N VAL A 76 2.22 5.57 -4.08
CA VAL A 76 1.78 4.19 -3.79
C VAL A 76 0.39 4.18 -3.13
N ILE A 77 -0.54 3.46 -3.75
CA ILE A 77 -1.79 3.05 -3.12
C ILE A 77 -1.82 1.53 -3.11
N MET A 78 -1.99 0.93 -1.94
CA MET A 78 -2.16 -0.51 -1.77
C MET A 78 -3.37 -0.80 -0.92
N GLU A 79 -4.07 -1.87 -1.29
CA GLU A 79 -5.18 -2.41 -0.52
C GLU A 79 -5.01 -3.91 -0.37
N TYR A 80 -5.31 -4.39 0.83
CA TYR A 80 -5.59 -5.78 1.13
C TYR A 80 -6.99 -5.85 1.73
N ALA A 81 -7.85 -6.62 1.08
CA ALA A 81 -9.26 -6.74 1.41
C ALA A 81 -9.68 -8.20 1.40
N PRO A 82 -9.64 -8.90 2.54
CA PRO A 82 -10.20 -10.24 2.63
C PRO A 82 -11.72 -10.16 2.36
N GLN A 83 -12.25 -11.12 1.62
CA GLN A 83 -13.68 -11.25 1.35
C GLN A 83 -14.21 -12.51 2.00
N ASP A 84 -15.31 -12.36 2.74
CA ASP A 84 -15.98 -13.45 3.43
C ASP A 84 -17.02 -14.10 2.50
N ILE A 85 -16.54 -14.81 1.47
CA ILE A 85 -17.42 -15.47 0.48
C ILE A 85 -17.93 -16.83 1.00
N ASP A 86 -17.19 -17.48 1.91
CA ASP A 86 -17.48 -18.85 2.40
C ASP A 86 -17.40 -18.99 3.94
N ALA A 87 -17.70 -17.92 4.70
CA ALA A 87 -17.59 -17.85 6.17
C ALA A 87 -16.14 -17.91 6.73
N ASP A 88 -15.13 -17.83 5.85
CA ASP A 88 -13.71 -17.68 6.19
C ASP A 88 -13.10 -16.52 5.38
N PRO A 89 -12.89 -15.33 5.98
CA PRO A 89 -12.29 -14.20 5.27
C PRO A 89 -10.83 -14.45 4.87
N THR A 90 -10.15 -15.45 5.43
CA THR A 90 -8.73 -15.70 5.17
C THR A 90 -8.47 -16.46 3.86
N ASP A 91 -9.51 -17.08 3.28
CA ASP A 91 -9.38 -17.94 2.08
C ASP A 91 -9.58 -17.18 0.75
N HIS A 92 -10.02 -15.91 0.80
CA HIS A 92 -10.27 -15.12 -0.40
C HIS A 92 -9.73 -13.68 -0.28
N ALA A 93 -8.46 -13.50 -0.63
CA ALA A 93 -7.79 -12.21 -0.53
C ALA A 93 -7.94 -11.36 -1.81
N HIS A 94 -8.58 -10.20 -1.71
CA HIS A 94 -8.48 -9.15 -2.73
C HIS A 94 -7.31 -8.22 -2.44
N ASN A 95 -6.68 -7.79 -3.52
CA ASN A 95 -5.35 -7.21 -3.49
C ASN A 95 -5.24 -6.16 -4.59
N MET A 96 -4.93 -4.91 -4.22
CA MET A 96 -4.75 -3.82 -5.19
C MET A 96 -3.39 -3.14 -4.98
N TYR A 97 -2.78 -2.71 -6.08
CA TYR A 97 -1.66 -1.79 -6.12
C TYR A 97 -1.89 -0.78 -7.25
N ARG A 98 -1.66 0.51 -6.96
CA ARG A 98 -1.66 1.60 -7.96
C ARG A 98 -0.53 2.59 -7.68
N ASP A 99 -0.05 3.21 -8.74
CA ASP A 99 0.83 4.38 -8.68
C ASP A 99 0.04 5.59 -9.20
N PRO A 100 -0.45 6.50 -8.32
CA PRO A 100 -1.25 7.65 -8.74
C PRO A 100 -0.51 8.59 -9.71
N GLN A 101 0.83 8.62 -9.65
CA GLN A 101 1.63 9.49 -10.51
C GLN A 101 1.86 8.86 -11.89
N ASN A 102 1.69 7.54 -12.03
CA ASN A 102 1.81 6.82 -13.29
C ASN A 102 0.55 6.00 -13.58
N ASP A 103 -0.62 6.54 -13.23
CA ASP A 103 -1.85 5.76 -13.31
C ASP A 103 -2.16 5.40 -14.77
N TYR A 104 -2.52 4.14 -15.00
CA TYR A 104 -2.67 3.55 -16.34
C TYR A 104 -1.49 3.80 -17.30
N GLY A 105 -0.28 4.00 -16.76
CA GLY A 105 0.91 4.23 -17.56
C GLY A 105 0.96 5.61 -18.22
N ILE A 106 0.28 6.62 -17.66
CA ILE A 106 0.25 7.99 -18.24
C ILE A 106 1.66 8.54 -18.53
N LYS A 107 2.70 8.17 -17.76
CA LYS A 107 4.08 8.62 -18.03
C LYS A 107 4.66 8.04 -19.33
N TRP A 108 4.18 6.88 -19.78
CA TRP A 108 4.61 6.24 -21.03
C TRP A 108 3.99 6.88 -22.26
N ILE A 109 2.77 7.41 -22.13
CA ILE A 109 2.04 8.07 -23.22
C ILE A 109 2.19 9.61 -23.21
N ALA A 110 2.64 10.19 -22.09
CA ALA A 110 2.97 11.60 -22.00
C ALA A 110 4.41 11.92 -22.46
N ALA A 111 5.24 10.89 -22.68
CA ALA A 111 6.56 11.03 -23.28
C ALA A 111 6.42 11.16 -24.80
N GLU A 112 6.05 12.35 -25.27
CA GLU A 112 6.23 12.84 -26.64
C GLU A 112 7.04 14.13 -26.66
#